data_AF-A0A0Q9D4H2-F1
#
_entry.id   AF-A0A0Q9D4H2-F1
#
_cell.length_a   1.000
_cell.length_b   1.000
_cell.length_c   1.000
_cell.angle_alpha   90.00
_cell.angle_beta   90.00
_cell.angle_gamma   90.00
#
_symmetry.space_group_name_H-M   'P 1'
#
loop_
_entity.id
_entity.type
_entity.pdbx_description
1 polymer ?
#
loop_
_entity_poly.entity_id
_entity_poly.type
_entity_poly.pdbx_seq_one_letter_code
_entity_poly.pdbx_strand_id
1 'polypeptide(L)'
;MPATEITVTSAGKVAGMDMLIPTGQEGAHFAHIQDWLTAKLQTKKAVRDVSTQVLVKGIKQWAAFEEKSGSKKVLTVFKIT
;
A
#
# COMPACT_ATOMS: atom_id res chain seq x y z
N MET A 1 -6.12 8.00 -12.26
CA MET A 1 -5.18 6.90 -12.54
C MET A 1 -5.67 5.70 -11.75
N PRO A 2 -5.98 4.59 -12.43
CA PRO A 2 -6.38 3.36 -11.76
C PRO A 2 -5.25 2.83 -10.89
N ALA A 3 -5.65 2.17 -9.81
CA ALA A 3 -4.76 1.67 -8.78
C ALA A 3 -5.18 0.24 -8.44
N THR A 4 -4.26 -0.71 -8.60
CA THR A 4 -4.50 -2.10 -8.19
C THR A 4 -3.78 -2.38 -6.88
N GLU A 5 -4.47 -2.96 -5.91
CA GLU A 5 -3.85 -3.47 -4.69
C GLU A 5 -2.85 -4.58 -5.04
N ILE A 6 -1.69 -4.59 -4.40
CA ILE A 6 -0.64 -5.57 -4.65
C ILE A 6 -0.28 -6.25 -3.34
N THR A 7 -0.30 -7.58 -3.35
CA THR A 7 0.24 -8.37 -2.25
C THR A 7 1.75 -8.34 -2.30
N VAL A 8 2.35 -7.93 -1.19
CA VAL A 8 3.81 -7.78 -1.06
C VAL A 8 4.35 -8.62 0.09
N THR A 9 5.58 -9.11 -0.06
CA THR A 9 6.33 -9.81 0.98
C THR A 9 7.46 -8.92 1.48
N SER A 10 7.66 -8.86 2.80
CA SER A 10 8.78 -8.13 3.39
C SER A 10 10.10 -8.82 3.08
N ALA A 11 11.06 -8.06 2.57
CA ALA A 11 12.38 -8.52 2.16
C ALA A 11 13.52 -7.90 2.98
N GLY A 12 13.18 -7.36 4.17
CA GLY A 12 14.13 -6.69 5.06
C GLY A 12 14.09 -5.16 4.91
N LYS A 13 15.19 -4.49 5.27
CA LYS A 13 15.30 -3.03 5.22
C LYS A 13 16.41 -2.59 4.27
N VAL A 14 16.16 -1.53 3.51
CA VAL A 14 17.15 -0.86 2.65
C VAL A 14 17.21 0.61 3.05
N ALA A 15 18.41 1.10 3.38
CA ALA A 15 18.60 2.48 3.86
C ALA A 15 17.69 2.86 5.05
N GLY A 16 17.37 1.89 5.92
CA GLY A 16 16.47 2.10 7.08
C GLY A 16 14.97 2.03 6.77
N MET A 17 14.58 1.96 5.49
CA MET A 17 13.20 1.82 5.03
C MET A 17 12.84 0.34 4.83
N ASP A 18 11.60 -0.03 5.11
CA ASP A 18 11.13 -1.41 4.89
C ASP A 18 11.02 -1.71 3.39
N MET A 19 11.68 -2.77 2.94
CA MET A 19 11.67 -3.19 1.54
C MET A 19 10.61 -4.27 1.35
N LEU A 20 9.66 -4.00 0.47
CA LEU A 20 8.57 -4.90 0.12
C LEU A 20 8.76 -5.38 -1.33
N ILE A 21 8.63 -6.68 -1.54
CA ILE A 21 8.69 -7.30 -2.87
C ILE A 21 7.27 -7.70 -3.28
N PRO A 22 6.74 -7.19 -4.40
CA PRO A 22 5.45 -7.62 -4.92
C PRO A 22 5.52 -9.10 -5.30
N THR A 23 4.56 -9.86 -4.78
CA THR A 23 4.43 -11.31 -5.03
C THR A 23 3.84 -11.62 -6.40
N GLY A 24 3.34 -10.60 -7.11
CA GLY A 24 2.62 -10.74 -8.37
C GLY A 24 1.13 -11.05 -8.21
N GLN A 25 0.66 -11.32 -6.99
CA GLN A 25 -0.78 -11.41 -6.71
C GLN A 25 -1.37 -10.01 -6.55
N GLU A 26 -2.11 -9.59 -7.57
CA GLU A 26 -2.90 -8.37 -7.56
C GLU A 26 -4.23 -8.63 -6.83
N GLY A 27 -4.61 -7.70 -5.95
CA GLY A 27 -5.84 -7.73 -5.16
C GLY A 27 -6.95 -6.92 -5.84
N ALA A 28 -7.72 -6.18 -5.04
CA ALA A 28 -8.81 -5.36 -5.58
C ALA A 28 -8.28 -4.24 -6.49
N HIS A 29 -8.97 -4.03 -7.61
CA HIS A 29 -8.69 -2.95 -8.54
C HIS A 29 -9.63 -1.77 -8.29
N PHE A 30 -9.07 -0.57 -8.26
CA PHE A 30 -9.80 0.68 -8.03
C PHE A 30 -9.58 1.64 -9.20
N ALA A 31 -10.65 2.32 -9.62
CA ALA A 31 -10.57 3.35 -10.66
C ALA A 31 -9.69 4.53 -10.20
N HIS A 32 -9.76 4.86 -8.91
CA HIS A 32 -8.88 5.80 -8.25
C HIS A 32 -8.52 5.31 -6.86
N ILE A 33 -7.27 5.54 -6.44
CA ILE A 33 -6.83 5.25 -5.07
C ILE A 33 -7.64 6.02 -4.01
N GLN A 34 -8.21 7.16 -4.43
CA GLN A 34 -9.09 7.98 -3.62
C GLN A 34 -10.40 7.28 -3.26
N ASP A 35 -10.89 6.36 -4.08
CA ASP A 35 -12.09 5.57 -3.79
C ASP A 35 -11.83 4.64 -2.59
N TRP A 36 -10.65 4.00 -2.58
CA TRP A 36 -10.20 3.19 -1.45
C TRP A 36 -10.02 4.03 -0.19
N LEU A 37 -9.32 5.17 -0.28
CA LEU A 37 -9.16 6.11 0.85
C LEU A 37 -10.50 6.59 1.39
N THR A 38 -11.46 6.92 0.53
CA THR A 38 -12.80 7.40 0.92
C THR A 38 -13.55 6.32 1.69
N ALA A 39 -13.52 5.07 1.23
CA ALA A 39 -14.11 3.94 1.95
C ALA A 39 -13.46 3.71 3.34
N LYS A 40 -12.14 3.92 3.45
CA LYS A 40 -11.42 3.83 4.74
C LYS A 40 -11.76 4.99 5.69
N LEU A 41 -11.91 6.19 5.17
CA LEU A 41 -12.33 7.36 5.93
C LEU A 41 -13.76 7.20 6.45
N GLN A 42 -14.68 6.67 5.63
CA GLN A 42 -16.06 6.35 6.06
C GLN A 42 -16.10 5.33 7.19
N THR A 43 -15.16 4.37 7.18
CA THR A 43 -15.02 3.37 8.24
C THR A 43 -14.24 3.86 9.46
N LYS A 44 -13.92 5.17 9.53
CA LYS A 44 -13.16 5.84 10.61
C LYS A 44 -11.82 5.17 10.93
N LYS A 45 -11.23 4.48 9.96
CA LYS A 45 -9.94 3.82 10.11
C LYS A 45 -8.83 4.84 9.89
N ALA A 46 -7.86 4.87 10.81
CA ALA A 46 -6.71 5.75 10.67
C ALA A 46 -5.78 5.19 9.58
N VAL A 47 -5.70 5.92 8.46
CA VAL A 47 -4.84 5.60 7.32
C VAL A 47 -3.79 6.68 7.16
N ARG A 48 -2.54 6.27 6.96
CA ARG A 48 -1.39 7.16 6.75
C ARG A 48 -0.66 6.78 5.48
N ASP A 49 -0.33 7.78 4.65
CA ASP A 49 0.59 7.58 3.53
C ASP A 49 2.01 7.35 4.05
N VAL A 50 2.59 6.22 3.65
CA VAL A 50 3.95 5.78 4.01
C VAL A 50 4.77 5.46 2.77
N SER A 51 4.38 5.99 1.61
CA SER A 51 5.09 5.82 0.32
C SER A 51 6.55 6.28 0.35
N THR A 52 6.94 7.12 1.30
CA THR A 52 8.34 7.56 1.47
C THR A 52 9.13 6.70 2.46
N GLN A 53 8.48 5.80 3.20
CA GLN A 53 9.10 4.98 4.25
C GLN A 53 9.27 3.52 3.85
N VAL A 54 8.73 3.16 2.70
CA VAL A 54 8.72 1.80 2.17
C VAL A 54 9.33 1.81 0.77
N LEU A 55 9.99 0.75 0.38
CA LEU A 55 10.53 0.60 -0.97
C LEU A 55 9.92 -0.64 -1.61
N VAL A 56 9.21 -0.46 -2.73
CA VAL A 56 8.57 -1.58 -3.43
C VAL A 56 9.38 -1.98 -4.65
N LYS A 57 10.01 -3.15 -4.61
CA LYS A 57 10.89 -3.62 -5.69
C LYS A 57 10.09 -3.93 -6.96
N GLY A 58 10.48 -3.37 -8.10
CA GLY A 58 9.90 -3.75 -9.39
C GLY A 58 8.60 -3.02 -9.77
N ILE A 59 8.12 -2.08 -8.95
CA ILE A 59 6.99 -1.21 -9.33
C ILE A 59 7.50 0.19 -9.61
N LYS A 60 7.31 0.67 -10.85
CA LYS A 60 7.77 1.99 -11.30
C LYS A 60 6.97 3.14 -10.69
N GLN A 61 5.67 2.96 -10.50
CA GLN A 61 4.77 3.93 -9.88
C GLN A 61 3.89 3.21 -8.86
N TRP A 62 4.01 3.62 -7.60
CA TRP A 62 3.32 2.95 -6.49
C TRP A 62 2.91 3.95 -5.41
N ALA A 63 1.96 3.54 -4.59
CA ALA A 63 1.59 4.22 -3.36
C ALA A 63 1.42 3.19 -2.25
N ALA A 64 1.80 3.51 -1.02
CA ALA A 64 1.54 2.64 0.12
C ALA A 64 0.89 3.39 1.27
N PHE A 65 -0.06 2.71 1.88
CA PHE A 65 -0.84 3.22 2.99
C PHE A 65 -0.74 2.25 4.17
N GLU A 66 -0.44 2.80 5.34
CA GLU A 66 -0.51 2.10 6.62
C GLU A 66 -1.89 2.36 7.22
N GLU A 67 -2.65 1.29 7.47
CA GLU A 67 -3.90 1.33 8.22
C GLU A 67 -3.68 0.77 9.63
N LYS A 68 -4.18 1.46 10.65
CA LYS A 68 -4.25 0.91 12.01
C LYS A 68 -5.60 0.23 12.21
N SER A 69 -5.61 -1.11 12.23
CA SER A 69 -6.80 -1.91 12.52
C SER A 69 -6.68 -2.54 13.90
N GLY A 70 -7.34 -1.93 14.89
CA GLY A 70 -7.18 -2.29 16.30
C GLY A 70 -5.73 -2.07 16.77
N SER A 71 -5.09 -3.15 17.22
CA SER A 71 -3.69 -3.14 17.67
C SER A 71 -2.68 -3.48 16.55
N LYS A 72 -3.14 -3.83 15.34
CA LYS A 72 -2.29 -4.26 14.23
C LYS A 72 -2.14 -3.15 13.18
N LYS A 73 -0.92 -3.02 12.65
CA LYS A 73 -0.61 -2.20 11.48
C LYS A 73 -0.73 -3.07 10.24
N VAL A 74 -1.53 -2.62 9.28
CA VAL A 74 -1.72 -3.27 7.98
C VAL A 74 -1.15 -2.34 6.91
N LEU A 75 -0.25 -2.87 6.08
CA LEU A 75 0.37 -2.14 4.99
C LEU A 75 -0.28 -2.57 3.67
N THR A 76 -0.86 -1.61 2.96
CA THR A 76 -1.50 -1.82 1.66
C THR A 76 -0.72 -1.07 0.60
N VAL A 77 -0.27 -1.77 -0.44
CA VAL A 77 0.50 -1.21 -1.56
C VAL A 77 -0.35 -1.23 -2.82
N PHE A 78 -0.28 -0.16 -3.60
CA PHE A 78 -0.96 -0.03 -4.88
C PHE A 78 0.03 0.17 -6.02
N LYS A 79 -0.21 -0.51 -7.13
CA LYS A 79 0.45 -0.24 -8.41
C LYS A 79 -0.38 0.77 -9.18
N ILE A 80 0.24 1.91 -9.50
CA ILE A 80 -0.36 2.95 -10.32
C ILE A 80 0.10 2.69 -11.75
N THR A 81 -0.85 2.51 -12.67
CA THR A 81 -0.56 2.28 -14.11
C THR A 81 -0.63 3.57 -14.90
#